data_AF-A0AAN7DZ47-F1
#
_entry.id   AF-A0AAN7DZ47-F1
#
_cell.length_a   1.000
_cell.length_b   1.000
_cell.length_c   1.000
_cell.angle_alpha   90.00
_cell.angle_beta   90.00
_cell.angle_gamma   90.00
#
_symmetry.space_group_name_H-M   'P 1'
#
loop_
_entity.id
_entity.type
_entity.pdbx_description
1 polymer ?
#
loop_
_entity_poly.entity_id
_entity_poly.type
_entity_poly.pdbx_seq_one_letter_code
_entity_poly.pdbx_strand_id
1 'polypeptide(L)'
;MSFPASYPTFVPKKMFIQYLDDYVSHFNISPMFQRTVESAEYNEVSKRWIVKARNASSGEVEIYSAKFLLVATGETTNPYTPEVEGLNTFPGEVLHSTQYKSGKEFTNKNVLVVGSGNSGAEIALDLANHGAKTSIIFRSPAHFLSREMVYLGLTMLKYFPVSLVDFLMVMLSKLVYGDLTEYGIGRPTEGPFYMKVKYGKYPLFDVGTYKKIKSGEIQVLPAEIIKVQGNDVLFKNDKLHPFDTIIFCTGFKRSTNLWLKGDEYLLNKDGLPKPAYPKHWKGKNGLYCVGLSRRGLYGASADAQNIANDIKSIT
;
A
#
# COMPACT_ATOMS: atom_id res chain seq x y z
N MET A 1 -2.57 20.73 12.18
CA MET A 1 -1.24 21.30 11.99
C MET A 1 -0.88 21.19 10.52
N SER A 2 -0.41 22.26 9.89
CA SER A 2 0.10 22.20 8.51
C SER A 2 1.55 21.73 8.52
N PHE A 3 2.05 21.20 7.39
CA PHE A 3 3.50 21.00 7.24
C PHE A 3 4.24 22.33 7.36
N PRO A 4 5.46 22.36 7.93
CA PRO A 4 6.30 23.55 7.92
C PRO A 4 6.59 24.03 6.50
N ALA A 5 6.63 25.34 6.28
CA ALA A 5 6.88 25.93 4.96
C ALA A 5 8.27 25.58 4.38
N SER A 6 9.22 25.19 5.24
CA SER A 6 10.55 24.72 4.86
C SER A 6 10.56 23.29 4.28
N TYR A 7 9.48 22.53 4.43
CA TYR A 7 9.41 21.17 3.92
C TYR A 7 9.28 21.18 2.39
N PRO A 8 9.96 20.26 1.69
CA PRO A 8 9.76 20.12 0.26
C PRO A 8 8.35 19.58 -0.04
N THR A 9 7.85 19.84 -1.26
CA THR A 9 6.54 19.37 -1.73
C THR A 9 6.36 17.86 -1.55
N PHE A 10 7.41 17.08 -1.82
CA PHE A 10 7.45 15.63 -1.57
C PHE A 10 8.31 15.35 -0.35
N VAL A 11 7.67 15.21 0.80
CA VAL A 11 8.34 15.09 2.10
C VAL A 11 9.06 13.74 2.24
N PRO A 12 10.39 13.71 2.46
CA PRO A 12 11.11 12.48 2.74
C PRO A 12 10.65 11.79 4.02
N LYS A 13 10.81 10.46 4.10
CA LYS A 13 10.41 9.64 5.26
C LYS A 13 10.85 10.23 6.61
N LYS A 14 12.13 10.63 6.74
CA LYS A 14 12.67 11.16 8.01
C LYS A 14 11.96 12.44 8.46
N MET A 15 11.72 13.36 7.53
CA MET A 15 11.01 14.61 7.81
C MET A 15 9.53 14.38 8.13
N PHE A 16 8.91 13.39 7.48
CA PHE A 16 7.53 13.00 7.78
C PHE A 16 7.41 12.38 9.18
N ILE A 17 8.37 11.56 9.62
CA ILE A 17 8.40 11.03 10.99
C ILE A 17 8.55 12.18 11.99
N GLN A 18 9.49 13.09 11.77
CA GLN A 18 9.65 14.28 12.64
C GLN A 18 8.35 15.07 12.76
N TYR A 19 7.63 15.28 11.64
CA TYR A 19 6.34 15.95 11.66
C TYR A 19 5.30 15.22 12.52
N LEU A 20 5.31 13.88 12.56
CA LEU A 20 4.42 13.11 13.43
C LEU A 20 4.81 13.27 14.92
N ASP A 21 6.10 13.30 15.23
CA ASP A 21 6.59 13.53 16.60
C ASP A 21 6.22 14.95 17.09
N ASP A 22 6.37 15.94 16.20
CA ASP A 22 5.95 17.33 16.45
C ASP A 22 4.42 17.41 16.65
N TYR A 23 3.65 16.65 15.86
CA TYR A 23 2.19 16.59 15.99
C TYR A 23 1.76 16.00 17.34
N VAL A 24 2.38 14.90 17.76
CA VAL A 24 2.16 14.27 19.07
C VAL A 24 2.46 15.26 20.19
N SER A 25 3.59 15.96 20.10
CA SER A 25 4.02 16.95 21.09
C SER A 25 3.08 18.17 21.14
N HIS A 26 2.72 18.72 19.98
CA HIS A 26 1.87 19.91 19.87
C HIS A 26 0.47 19.69 20.45
N PHE A 27 -0.11 18.51 20.24
CA PHE A 27 -1.45 18.16 20.75
C PHE A 27 -1.42 17.40 22.09
N ASN A 28 -0.26 17.27 22.72
CA ASN A 28 -0.06 16.54 23.98
C ASN A 28 -0.67 15.12 23.96
N ILE A 29 -0.48 14.42 22.84
CA ILE A 29 -0.99 13.06 22.66
C ILE A 29 -0.05 12.10 23.39
N SER A 30 -0.60 11.15 24.14
CA SER A 30 0.17 10.14 24.89
C SER A 30 -0.16 8.72 24.41
N PRO A 31 0.40 8.24 23.27
CA PRO A 31 0.18 6.88 22.82
C PRO A 31 0.86 5.87 23.75
N MET A 32 0.18 4.77 24.04
CA MET A 32 0.80 3.62 24.72
C MET A 32 1.51 2.75 23.69
N PHE A 33 2.83 2.88 23.59
CA PHE A 33 3.63 2.04 22.71
C PHE A 33 3.85 0.64 23.30
N GLN A 34 4.29 -0.28 22.44
CA GLN A 34 4.60 -1.68 22.79
C GLN A 34 3.39 -2.47 23.32
N ARG A 35 2.17 -2.06 22.99
CA ARG A 35 0.93 -2.81 23.26
C ARG A 35 0.38 -3.35 21.95
N THR A 36 0.44 -4.67 21.79
CA THR A 36 -0.15 -5.34 20.63
C THR A 36 -1.53 -5.84 21.01
N VAL A 37 -2.57 -5.34 20.34
CA VAL A 37 -3.94 -5.84 20.53
C VAL A 37 -4.04 -7.28 20.01
N GLU A 38 -4.43 -8.20 20.88
CA GLU A 38 -4.61 -9.63 20.55
C GLU A 38 -6.08 -9.97 20.29
N SER A 39 -6.99 -9.33 21.03
CA SER A 39 -8.42 -9.45 20.75
C SER A 39 -9.19 -8.19 21.16
N ALA A 40 -10.30 -7.94 20.46
CA ALA A 40 -11.28 -6.93 20.81
C ALA A 40 -12.69 -7.50 20.60
N GLU A 41 -13.48 -7.54 21.67
CA GLU A 41 -14.80 -8.16 21.71
C GLU A 41 -15.81 -7.23 22.37
N TYR A 42 -17.00 -7.09 21.79
CA TYR A 42 -18.08 -6.36 22.44
C TYR A 42 -18.80 -7.26 23.43
N ASN A 43 -18.83 -6.84 24.69
CA ASN A 43 -19.52 -7.55 25.75
C ASN A 43 -20.97 -7.03 25.87
N GLU A 44 -21.94 -7.87 25.50
CA GLU A 44 -23.35 -7.49 25.46
C GLU A 44 -23.98 -7.24 26.83
N VAL A 45 -23.41 -7.76 27.92
CA VAL A 45 -23.91 -7.56 29.28
C VAL A 45 -23.50 -6.18 29.79
N SER A 46 -22.21 -5.86 29.71
CA SER A 46 -21.64 -4.58 30.16
C SER A 46 -21.83 -3.44 29.16
N LYS A 47 -22.25 -3.75 27.91
CA LYS A 47 -22.37 -2.80 26.79
C LYS A 47 -21.07 -2.03 26.53
N ARG A 48 -19.94 -2.75 26.57
CA ARG A 48 -18.59 -2.20 26.39
C ARG A 48 -17.71 -3.13 25.58
N TRP A 49 -16.75 -2.55 24.87
CA TRP A 49 -15.64 -3.27 24.26
C TRP A 49 -14.66 -3.70 25.33
N ILE A 50 -14.25 -4.96 25.27
CA ILE A 50 -13.17 -5.55 26.05
C ILE A 50 -12.01 -5.81 25.10
N VAL A 51 -10.89 -5.14 25.33
CA VAL A 51 -9.68 -5.24 24.50
C VAL A 51 -8.58 -5.88 25.31
N LYS A 52 -8.02 -6.98 24.80
CA LYS A 52 -6.84 -7.63 25.35
C LYS A 52 -5.63 -7.18 24.56
N ALA A 53 -4.65 -6.60 25.22
CA ALA A 53 -3.39 -6.19 24.61
C ALA A 53 -2.21 -6.80 25.35
N ARG A 54 -1.25 -7.35 24.60
CA ARG A 54 0.01 -7.84 25.17
C ARG A 54 1.01 -6.70 25.22
N ASN A 55 1.56 -6.47 26.41
CA ASN A 55 2.70 -5.60 26.62
C ASN A 55 3.97 -6.33 26.19
N ALA A 56 4.66 -5.84 25.15
CA ALA A 56 5.84 -6.51 24.62
C ALA A 56 7.06 -6.41 25.56
N SER A 57 7.09 -5.43 26.48
CA SER A 57 8.19 -5.27 27.44
C SER A 57 8.08 -6.25 28.62
N SER A 58 6.88 -6.45 29.17
CA SER A 58 6.65 -7.34 30.32
C SER A 58 6.13 -8.73 29.96
N GLY A 59 5.55 -8.89 28.77
CA GLY A 59 4.85 -10.10 28.34
C GLY A 59 3.43 -10.24 28.88
N GLU A 60 3.01 -9.36 29.79
CA GLU A 60 1.70 -9.38 30.44
C GLU A 60 0.56 -9.01 29.47
N VAL A 61 -0.63 -9.54 29.74
CA VAL A 61 -1.86 -9.21 29.01
C VAL A 61 -2.65 -8.19 29.82
N GLU A 62 -2.72 -6.97 29.30
CA GLU A 62 -3.50 -5.85 29.83
C GLU A 62 -4.94 -5.92 29.27
N ILE A 63 -5.95 -5.68 30.12
CA ILE A 63 -7.37 -5.68 29.72
C ILE A 63 -7.93 -4.26 29.82
N TYR A 64 -8.45 -3.76 28.71
CA TYR A 64 -9.09 -2.45 28.62
C TYR A 64 -10.58 -2.58 28.39
N SER A 65 -11.36 -1.67 29.00
CA SER A 65 -12.80 -1.59 28.80
C SER A 65 -13.22 -0.21 28.31
N ALA A 66 -13.86 -0.13 27.15
CA ALA A 66 -14.23 1.13 26.51
C ALA A 66 -15.67 1.13 25.96
N LYS A 67 -16.32 2.31 25.93
CA LYS A 67 -17.62 2.46 25.27
C LYS A 67 -17.50 2.43 23.74
N PHE A 68 -16.42 2.99 23.22
CA PHE A 68 -16.14 3.12 21.79
C PHE A 68 -14.83 2.43 21.44
N LEU A 69 -14.77 1.82 20.26
CA LEU A 69 -13.56 1.20 19.71
C LEU A 69 -13.27 1.81 18.34
N LEU A 70 -12.09 2.40 18.20
CA LEU A 70 -11.62 2.98 16.94
C LEU A 70 -10.50 2.10 16.37
N VAL A 71 -10.70 1.60 15.16
CA VAL A 71 -9.73 0.78 14.44
C VAL A 71 -8.96 1.65 13.45
N ALA A 72 -7.67 1.85 13.72
CA ALA A 72 -6.77 2.67 12.90
C ALA A 72 -5.49 1.89 12.48
N THR A 73 -5.61 0.58 12.27
CA THR A 73 -4.46 -0.31 11.98
C THR A 73 -3.92 -0.22 10.55
N GLY A 74 -4.55 0.57 9.68
CA GLY A 74 -4.14 0.75 8.29
C GLY A 74 -4.41 -0.48 7.40
N GLU A 75 -4.00 -0.38 6.13
CA GLU A 75 -4.29 -1.37 5.09
C GLU A 75 -3.12 -2.29 4.73
N THR A 76 -1.88 -1.94 5.12
CA THR A 76 -0.64 -2.60 4.70
C THR A 76 0.08 -3.26 5.87
N THR A 77 -0.56 -4.26 6.49
CA THR A 77 -0.05 -4.87 7.72
C THR A 77 0.74 -6.15 7.48
N ASN A 78 0.12 -7.17 6.88
CA ASN A 78 0.76 -8.47 6.70
C ASN A 78 1.28 -8.62 5.27
N PRO A 79 2.60 -8.82 5.07
CA PRO A 79 3.16 -9.15 3.74
C PRO A 79 2.39 -10.27 3.06
N TYR A 80 2.16 -10.15 1.76
CA TYR A 80 1.57 -11.22 0.97
C TYR A 80 2.56 -11.73 -0.06
N THR A 81 3.00 -12.98 0.11
CA THR A 81 3.74 -13.73 -0.89
C THR A 81 2.82 -14.81 -1.46
N PRO A 82 2.58 -14.85 -2.78
CA PRO A 82 1.77 -15.90 -3.38
C PRO A 82 2.49 -17.25 -3.29
N GLU A 83 1.71 -18.33 -3.24
CA GLU A 83 2.24 -19.68 -3.41
C GLU A 83 2.67 -19.85 -4.87
N VAL A 84 3.91 -20.30 -5.07
CA VAL A 84 4.49 -20.56 -6.38
C VAL A 84 5.12 -21.94 -6.33
N GLU A 85 4.78 -22.80 -7.28
CA GLU A 85 5.29 -24.16 -7.37
C GLU A 85 6.83 -24.15 -7.45
N GLY A 86 7.49 -24.95 -6.62
CA GLY A 86 8.95 -25.09 -6.60
C GLY A 86 9.72 -23.92 -5.99
N LEU A 87 9.06 -22.84 -5.52
CA LEU A 87 9.72 -21.69 -4.91
C LEU A 87 10.56 -22.05 -3.67
N ASN A 88 10.14 -23.05 -2.89
CA ASN A 88 10.88 -23.58 -1.74
C ASN A 88 12.18 -24.29 -2.13
N THR A 89 12.37 -24.62 -3.41
CA THR A 89 13.61 -25.23 -3.94
C THR A 89 14.54 -24.21 -4.59
N PHE A 90 14.14 -22.94 -4.68
CA PHE A 90 14.99 -21.86 -5.18
C PHE A 90 16.20 -21.69 -4.25
N PRO A 91 17.44 -21.87 -4.74
CA PRO A 91 18.61 -21.84 -3.87
C PRO A 91 19.10 -20.40 -3.61
N GLY A 92 18.55 -19.41 -4.31
CA GLY A 92 18.83 -17.99 -4.11
C GLY A 92 17.96 -17.33 -3.03
N GLU A 93 18.06 -16.01 -2.92
CA GLU A 93 17.34 -15.24 -1.91
C GLU A 93 15.89 -14.95 -2.34
N VAL A 94 14.93 -15.25 -1.46
CA VAL A 94 13.52 -14.88 -1.63
C VAL A 94 13.11 -13.89 -0.57
N LEU A 95 12.70 -12.70 -0.98
CA LEU A 95 12.36 -11.59 -0.09
C LEU A 95 10.97 -11.05 -0.42
N HIS A 96 10.26 -10.55 0.58
CA HIS A 96 9.17 -9.60 0.35
C HIS A 96 9.71 -8.16 0.39
N SER A 97 9.04 -7.23 -0.30
CA SER A 97 9.40 -5.80 -0.33
C SER A 97 9.61 -5.15 1.05
N THR A 98 9.01 -5.69 2.12
CA THR A 98 9.21 -5.24 3.50
C THR A 98 10.61 -5.51 4.05
N GLN A 99 11.29 -6.54 3.53
CA GLN A 99 12.65 -6.91 3.92
C GLN A 99 13.70 -6.12 3.12
N TYR A 100 13.35 -5.61 1.94
CA TYR A 100 14.24 -4.80 1.11
C TYR A 100 14.68 -3.51 1.81
N LYS A 101 15.98 -3.19 1.72
CA LYS A 101 16.58 -1.97 2.28
C LYS A 101 17.28 -1.11 1.25
N SER A 102 18.07 -1.73 0.36
CA SER A 102 18.85 -1.01 -0.65
C SER A 102 19.30 -1.95 -1.77
N GLY A 103 19.42 -1.41 -2.97
CA GLY A 103 19.91 -2.12 -4.16
C GLY A 103 21.38 -2.52 -4.09
N LYS A 104 22.16 -1.92 -3.17
CA LYS A 104 23.60 -2.16 -3.00
C LYS A 104 23.96 -3.63 -2.76
N GLU A 105 23.11 -4.39 -2.10
CA GLU A 105 23.33 -5.80 -1.78
C GLU A 105 23.14 -6.73 -3.00
N PHE A 106 22.70 -6.16 -4.12
CA PHE A 106 22.31 -6.89 -5.33
C PHE A 106 23.13 -6.51 -6.57
N THR A 107 24.22 -5.75 -6.40
CA THR A 107 25.11 -5.40 -7.50
C THR A 107 25.56 -6.64 -8.27
N ASN A 108 25.44 -6.61 -9.61
CA ASN A 108 25.74 -7.70 -10.54
C ASN A 108 24.87 -8.97 -10.41
N LYS A 109 23.91 -9.04 -9.47
CA LYS A 109 22.95 -10.14 -9.36
C LYS A 109 21.82 -9.99 -10.39
N ASN A 110 21.28 -11.11 -10.85
CA ASN A 110 20.03 -11.19 -11.61
C ASN A 110 18.86 -11.17 -10.61
N VAL A 111 18.06 -10.10 -10.62
CA VAL A 111 17.00 -9.90 -9.64
C VAL A 111 15.65 -9.81 -10.33
N LEU A 112 14.72 -10.68 -9.93
CA LEU A 112 13.34 -10.66 -10.36
C LEU A 112 12.47 -9.91 -9.36
N VAL A 113 11.84 -8.82 -9.78
CA VAL A 113 10.82 -8.10 -9.00
C VAL A 113 9.44 -8.58 -9.43
N VAL A 114 8.74 -9.26 -8.52
CA VAL A 114 7.40 -9.81 -8.74
C VAL A 114 6.36 -8.78 -8.29
N GLY A 115 5.77 -8.09 -9.26
CA GLY A 115 4.70 -7.11 -9.05
C GLY A 115 5.13 -5.68 -9.40
N SER A 116 4.27 -5.00 -10.16
CA SER A 116 4.53 -3.68 -10.74
C SER A 116 3.79 -2.52 -10.04
N GLY A 117 3.43 -2.68 -8.76
CA GLY A 117 2.96 -1.56 -7.95
C GLY A 117 4.06 -0.52 -7.69
N ASN A 118 3.73 0.60 -7.05
CA ASN A 118 4.70 1.67 -6.75
C ASN A 118 5.96 1.15 -6.04
N SER A 119 5.81 0.27 -5.03
CA SER A 119 6.97 -0.35 -4.36
C SER A 119 7.83 -1.17 -5.33
N GLY A 120 7.23 -1.96 -6.21
CA GLY A 120 7.98 -2.76 -7.18
C GLY A 120 8.72 -1.91 -8.20
N ALA A 121 8.10 -0.85 -8.70
CA ALA A 121 8.71 0.09 -9.63
C ALA A 121 9.89 0.86 -9.02
N GLU A 122 9.75 1.33 -7.77
CA GLU A 122 10.81 2.04 -7.06
C GLU A 122 11.95 1.09 -6.63
N ILE A 123 11.64 -0.13 -6.19
CA ILE A 123 12.66 -1.16 -5.90
C ILE A 123 13.42 -1.54 -7.17
N ALA A 124 12.74 -1.76 -8.28
CA ALA A 124 13.39 -2.07 -9.56
C ALA A 124 14.31 -0.93 -10.03
N LEU A 125 13.89 0.33 -9.83
CA LEU A 125 14.73 1.49 -10.11
C LEU A 125 15.97 1.53 -9.21
N ASP A 126 15.81 1.31 -7.90
CA ASP A 126 16.91 1.32 -6.95
C ASP A 126 17.91 0.19 -7.22
N LEU A 127 17.43 -1.01 -7.58
CA LEU A 127 18.24 -2.14 -8.03
C LEU A 127 19.06 -1.80 -9.27
N ALA A 128 18.41 -1.29 -10.32
CA ALA A 128 19.08 -0.92 -11.57
C ALA A 128 20.12 0.19 -11.35
N ASN A 129 19.83 1.19 -10.51
CA ASN A 129 20.78 2.25 -10.15
C ASN A 129 22.02 1.74 -9.41
N HIS A 130 21.93 0.58 -8.74
CA HIS A 130 23.04 -0.07 -8.03
C HIS A 130 23.68 -1.21 -8.82
N GLY A 131 23.39 -1.32 -10.13
CA GLY A 131 24.04 -2.27 -11.04
C GLY A 131 23.51 -3.71 -10.96
N ALA A 132 22.31 -3.93 -10.41
CA ALA A 132 21.65 -5.23 -10.50
C ALA A 132 21.04 -5.41 -11.91
N LYS A 133 21.13 -6.64 -12.45
CA LYS A 133 20.44 -7.02 -13.69
C LYS A 133 18.97 -7.25 -13.37
N THR A 134 18.16 -6.23 -13.59
CA THR A 134 16.82 -6.14 -13.00
C THR A 134 15.75 -6.55 -14.01
N SER A 135 14.88 -7.47 -13.61
CA SER A 135 13.66 -7.80 -14.34
C SER A 135 12.43 -7.50 -13.46
N ILE A 136 11.34 -7.03 -14.06
CA ILE A 136 10.10 -6.73 -13.36
C ILE A 136 8.89 -7.34 -14.09
N ILE A 137 7.97 -7.93 -13.31
CA ILE A 137 6.73 -8.51 -13.85
C ILE A 137 5.62 -7.45 -13.88
N PHE A 138 5.12 -7.15 -15.09
CA PHE A 138 3.89 -6.39 -15.30
C PHE A 138 2.74 -7.32 -15.68
N ARG A 139 1.90 -7.68 -14.70
CA ARG A 139 0.74 -8.57 -14.94
C ARG A 139 -0.46 -7.88 -15.57
N SER A 140 -0.66 -6.61 -15.24
CA SER A 140 -1.84 -5.87 -15.66
C SER A 140 -1.44 -4.53 -16.28
N PRO A 141 -2.26 -3.97 -17.16
CA PRO A 141 -2.08 -2.62 -17.66
C PRO A 141 -1.90 -1.61 -16.52
N ALA A 142 -1.04 -0.61 -16.73
CA ALA A 142 -0.75 0.43 -15.75
C ALA A 142 -0.66 1.81 -16.40
N HIS A 143 -1.16 2.84 -15.71
CA HIS A 143 -0.90 4.23 -16.07
C HIS A 143 0.41 4.68 -15.43
N PHE A 144 1.30 5.28 -16.21
CA PHE A 144 2.48 5.98 -15.71
C PHE A 144 2.17 7.47 -15.61
N LEU A 145 2.43 8.05 -14.45
CA LEU A 145 2.33 9.49 -14.19
C LEU A 145 3.55 9.96 -13.40
N SER A 146 4.10 11.13 -13.72
CA SER A 146 5.10 11.75 -12.87
C SER A 146 4.48 12.26 -11.57
N ARG A 147 5.31 12.55 -10.56
CA ARG A 147 4.82 13.11 -9.30
C ARG A 147 4.08 14.45 -9.49
N GLU A 148 4.56 15.27 -10.43
CA GLU A 148 3.99 16.56 -10.79
C GLU A 148 2.63 16.40 -11.48
N MET A 149 2.50 15.42 -12.38
CA MET A 149 1.22 15.10 -13.02
C MET A 149 0.19 14.65 -12.00
N VAL A 150 0.58 13.80 -11.04
CA VAL A 150 -0.31 13.37 -9.95
C VAL A 150 -0.71 14.55 -9.09
N TYR A 151 0.23 15.42 -8.72
CA TYR A 151 -0.05 16.63 -7.94
C TYR A 151 -1.03 17.56 -8.66
N LEU A 152 -0.81 17.80 -9.95
CA LEU A 152 -1.70 18.57 -10.81
C LEU A 152 -3.10 17.95 -10.84
N GLY A 153 -3.20 16.65 -11.14
CA GLY A 153 -4.48 15.95 -11.19
C GLY A 153 -5.23 15.98 -9.86
N LEU A 154 -4.56 15.76 -8.74
CA LEU A 154 -5.16 15.90 -7.40
C LEU A 154 -5.65 17.32 -7.10
N THR A 155 -4.94 18.35 -7.61
CA THR A 155 -5.36 19.75 -7.47
C THR A 155 -6.59 20.03 -8.34
N MET A 156 -6.62 19.54 -9.57
CA MET A 156 -7.75 19.70 -10.50
C MET A 156 -9.01 18.99 -10.00
N LEU A 157 -8.89 17.85 -9.33
CA LEU A 157 -10.03 17.12 -8.74
C LEU A 157 -10.80 17.92 -7.68
N LYS A 158 -10.27 19.05 -7.20
CA LYS A 158 -10.99 19.98 -6.31
C LYS A 158 -12.03 20.83 -7.06
N TYR A 159 -11.84 21.02 -8.36
CA TYR A 159 -12.60 21.98 -9.18
C TYR A 159 -13.30 21.32 -10.37
N PHE A 160 -12.84 20.15 -10.80
CA PHE A 160 -13.29 19.47 -12.02
C PHE A 160 -13.74 18.02 -11.76
N PRO A 161 -14.66 17.47 -12.57
CA PRO A 161 -15.09 16.09 -12.45
C PRO A 161 -13.97 15.11 -12.80
N VAL A 162 -14.00 13.91 -12.18
CA VAL A 162 -12.98 12.86 -12.34
C VAL A 162 -12.74 12.49 -13.81
N SER A 163 -13.79 12.41 -14.63
CA SER A 163 -13.68 12.06 -16.05
C SER A 163 -12.84 13.06 -16.85
N LEU A 164 -13.02 14.36 -16.61
CA LEU A 164 -12.23 15.41 -17.27
C LEU A 164 -10.77 15.35 -16.83
N VAL A 165 -10.52 15.21 -15.53
CA VAL A 165 -9.15 15.12 -15.00
C VAL A 165 -8.44 13.88 -15.52
N ASP A 166 -9.13 12.73 -15.54
CA ASP A 166 -8.58 11.49 -16.07
C ASP A 166 -8.24 11.59 -17.56
N PHE A 167 -9.13 12.18 -18.37
CA PHE A 167 -8.87 12.42 -19.79
C PHE A 167 -7.57 13.22 -19.99
N LEU A 168 -7.41 14.32 -19.25
CA LEU A 168 -6.23 15.17 -19.32
C LEU A 168 -4.97 14.44 -18.85
N MET A 169 -5.03 13.69 -17.75
CA MET A 169 -3.88 12.93 -17.25
C MET A 169 -3.46 11.82 -18.22
N VAL A 170 -4.42 11.14 -18.85
CA VAL A 170 -4.12 10.14 -19.88
C VAL A 170 -3.45 10.78 -21.09
N MET A 171 -3.94 11.95 -21.53
CA MET A 171 -3.32 12.70 -22.63
C MET A 171 -1.87 13.11 -22.29
N LEU A 172 -1.65 13.74 -21.14
CA LEU A 172 -0.30 14.10 -20.69
C LEU A 172 0.61 12.87 -20.56
N SER A 173 0.08 11.77 -20.03
CA SER A 173 0.81 10.50 -19.92
C SER A 173 1.21 9.95 -21.30
N LYS A 174 0.36 10.08 -22.33
CA LYS A 174 0.73 9.70 -23.70
C LYS A 174 1.84 10.59 -24.26
N LEU A 175 1.79 11.90 -23.99
CA LEU A 175 2.82 12.83 -24.45
C LEU A 175 4.19 12.56 -23.79
N VAL A 176 4.20 12.27 -22.49
CA VAL A 176 5.46 12.06 -21.73
C VAL A 176 6.04 10.66 -21.94
N TYR A 177 5.20 9.62 -21.88
CA TYR A 177 5.66 8.23 -21.85
C TYR A 177 5.48 7.49 -23.18
N GLY A 178 4.69 8.03 -24.11
CA GLY A 178 4.39 7.38 -25.38
C GLY A 178 3.52 6.13 -25.23
N ASP A 179 3.68 5.22 -26.19
CA ASP A 179 3.08 3.88 -26.15
C ASP A 179 4.05 2.92 -25.46
N LEU A 180 3.61 2.32 -24.35
CA LEU A 180 4.42 1.40 -23.55
C LEU A 180 4.22 -0.07 -23.95
N THR A 181 3.36 -0.33 -24.94
CA THR A 181 3.09 -1.70 -25.42
C THR A 181 4.33 -2.35 -26.03
N GLU A 182 5.26 -1.55 -26.58
CA GLU A 182 6.57 -2.02 -27.06
C GLU A 182 7.42 -2.67 -25.95
N TYR A 183 7.22 -2.26 -24.69
CA TYR A 183 7.85 -2.84 -23.50
C TYR A 183 6.97 -3.90 -22.82
N GLY A 184 5.86 -4.32 -23.44
CA GLY A 184 4.92 -5.27 -22.86
C GLY A 184 3.98 -4.67 -21.79
N ILE A 185 3.90 -3.34 -21.68
CA ILE A 185 3.04 -2.66 -20.70
C ILE A 185 1.82 -2.07 -21.41
N GLY A 186 0.67 -2.71 -21.21
CA GLY A 186 -0.61 -2.17 -21.68
C GLY A 186 -1.04 -0.91 -20.90
N ARG A 187 -1.83 -0.06 -21.54
CA ARG A 187 -2.48 1.08 -20.88
C ARG A 187 -3.94 0.71 -20.52
N PRO A 188 -4.41 0.98 -19.28
CA PRO A 188 -5.80 0.74 -18.92
C PRO A 188 -6.78 1.59 -19.75
N THR A 189 -7.98 1.07 -19.97
CA THR A 189 -9.08 1.78 -20.64
C THR A 189 -9.73 2.83 -19.73
N GLU A 190 -9.88 2.52 -18.44
CA GLU A 190 -10.36 3.44 -17.42
C GLU A 190 -9.24 4.37 -16.95
N GLY A 191 -9.60 5.59 -16.56
CA GLY A 191 -8.63 6.62 -16.15
C GLY A 191 -7.95 6.37 -14.79
N PRO A 192 -6.77 6.97 -14.55
CA PRO A 192 -5.94 6.67 -13.38
C PRO A 192 -6.62 6.98 -12.04
N PHE A 193 -7.34 8.10 -11.91
CA PHE A 193 -8.02 8.47 -10.67
C PHE A 193 -9.33 7.72 -10.47
N TYR A 194 -10.07 7.46 -11.55
CA TYR A 194 -11.25 6.59 -11.49
C TYR A 194 -10.88 5.18 -11.01
N MET A 195 -9.81 4.59 -11.57
CA MET A 195 -9.30 3.28 -11.13
C MET A 195 -8.90 3.25 -9.66
N LYS A 196 -8.30 4.35 -9.16
CA LYS A 196 -7.98 4.50 -7.73
C LYS A 196 -9.25 4.45 -6.88
N VAL A 197 -10.28 5.21 -7.24
CA VAL A 197 -11.53 5.26 -6.47
C VAL A 197 -12.28 3.93 -6.52
N LYS A 198 -12.40 3.33 -7.70
CA LYS A 198 -13.22 2.13 -7.92
C LYS A 198 -12.56 0.84 -7.43
N TYR A 199 -11.27 0.66 -7.71
CA TYR A 199 -10.57 -0.60 -7.44
C TYR A 199 -9.45 -0.47 -6.40
N GLY A 200 -9.10 0.75 -5.98
CA GLY A 200 -7.89 0.98 -5.18
C GLY A 200 -6.59 0.79 -5.98
N LYS A 201 -6.65 0.83 -7.32
CA LYS A 201 -5.49 0.70 -8.19
C LYS A 201 -4.90 2.07 -8.47
N TYR A 202 -3.70 2.30 -7.97
CA TYR A 202 -2.98 3.56 -8.17
C TYR A 202 -2.28 3.55 -9.54
N PRO A 203 -2.16 4.70 -10.23
CA PRO A 203 -1.16 4.85 -11.26
C PRO A 203 0.24 4.67 -10.66
N LEU A 204 1.18 4.24 -11.49
CA LEU A 204 2.58 4.15 -11.14
C LEU A 204 3.15 5.57 -11.14
N PHE A 205 3.69 5.97 -10.00
CA PHE A 205 4.35 7.25 -9.79
C PHE A 205 5.79 7.14 -10.28
N ASP A 206 6.01 7.48 -11.55
CA ASP A 206 7.31 7.35 -12.15
C ASP A 206 8.27 8.42 -11.60
N VAL A 207 9.42 7.94 -11.15
CA VAL A 207 10.52 8.74 -10.60
C VAL A 207 11.85 8.42 -11.30
N GLY A 208 11.78 7.73 -12.45
CA GLY A 208 12.94 7.30 -13.23
C GLY A 208 12.87 5.84 -13.70
N THR A 209 11.90 5.06 -13.23
CA THR A 209 11.70 3.66 -13.62
C THR A 209 11.44 3.54 -15.12
N TYR A 210 10.62 4.42 -15.70
CA TYR A 210 10.37 4.43 -17.14
C TYR A 210 11.66 4.61 -17.95
N LYS A 211 12.53 5.53 -17.53
CA LYS A 211 13.81 5.78 -18.22
C LYS A 211 14.68 4.53 -18.26
N LYS A 212 14.72 3.77 -17.17
CA LYS A 212 15.46 2.51 -17.06
C LYS A 212 14.82 1.36 -17.85
N ILE A 213 13.49 1.35 -17.97
CA ILE A 213 12.79 0.41 -18.86
C ILE A 213 13.15 0.73 -20.32
N LYS A 214 13.07 2.01 -20.70
CA LYS A 214 13.36 2.48 -22.06
C LYS A 214 14.80 2.20 -22.49
N SER A 215 15.78 2.30 -21.58
CA SER A 215 17.17 1.97 -21.86
C SER A 215 17.48 0.46 -21.85
N GLY A 216 16.53 -0.38 -21.44
CA GLY A 216 16.72 -1.82 -21.27
C GLY A 216 17.48 -2.21 -19.99
N GLU A 217 17.77 -1.27 -19.10
CA GLU A 217 18.39 -1.56 -17.79
C GLU A 217 17.42 -2.28 -16.83
N ILE A 218 16.11 -2.06 -17.01
CA ILE A 218 15.05 -2.85 -16.40
C ILE A 218 14.31 -3.61 -17.50
N GLN A 219 14.40 -4.93 -17.48
CA GLN A 219 13.67 -5.79 -18.40
C GLN A 219 12.24 -6.01 -17.89
N VAL A 220 11.24 -5.70 -18.71
CA VAL A 220 9.85 -6.03 -18.41
C VAL A 220 9.57 -7.46 -18.88
N LEU A 221 9.10 -8.32 -17.97
CA LEU A 221 8.72 -9.69 -18.29
C LEU A 221 7.19 -9.84 -18.34
N PRO A 222 6.66 -10.46 -19.42
CA PRO A 222 5.23 -10.75 -19.54
C PRO A 222 4.82 -11.86 -18.57
N ALA A 223 3.54 -11.84 -18.23
CA ALA A 223 3.09 -12.17 -16.87
C ALA A 223 2.96 -13.65 -16.49
N GLU A 224 3.07 -13.84 -15.18
CA GLU A 224 2.79 -15.02 -14.34
C GLU A 224 3.91 -16.08 -14.33
N ILE A 225 4.45 -16.28 -13.11
CA ILE A 225 5.38 -17.35 -12.81
C ILE A 225 4.55 -18.64 -12.75
N ILE A 226 4.89 -19.62 -13.57
CA ILE A 226 4.28 -20.96 -13.52
C ILE A 226 4.92 -21.74 -12.36
N LYS A 227 6.24 -21.85 -12.37
CA LYS A 227 7.01 -22.59 -11.38
C LYS A 227 8.46 -22.12 -11.32
N VAL A 228 9.14 -22.49 -10.26
CA VAL A 228 10.58 -22.32 -10.07
C VAL A 228 11.25 -23.69 -10.11
N GLN A 229 12.36 -23.81 -10.85
CA GLN A 229 13.14 -25.03 -11.00
C GLN A 229 14.62 -24.71 -10.82
N GLY A 230 15.16 -24.98 -9.63
CA GLY A 230 16.52 -24.55 -9.28
C GLY A 230 16.62 -23.01 -9.33
N ASN A 231 17.53 -22.47 -10.14
CA ASN A 231 17.67 -21.02 -10.34
C ASN A 231 16.74 -20.44 -11.41
N ASP A 232 16.07 -21.29 -12.18
CA ASP A 232 15.28 -20.87 -13.31
C ASP A 232 13.82 -20.64 -12.90
N VAL A 233 13.27 -19.52 -13.34
CA VAL A 233 11.86 -19.19 -13.20
C VAL A 233 11.18 -19.37 -14.54
N LEU A 234 10.17 -20.26 -14.59
CA LEU A 234 9.35 -20.50 -15.77
C LEU A 234 8.19 -19.51 -15.81
N PHE A 235 8.06 -18.78 -16.91
CA PHE A 235 6.96 -17.85 -17.15
C PHE A 235 5.92 -18.44 -18.09
N LYS A 236 4.73 -17.83 -18.11
CA LYS A 236 3.60 -18.28 -18.95
C LYS A 236 3.87 -18.33 -20.46
N ASN A 237 4.89 -17.63 -20.93
CA ASN A 237 5.35 -17.68 -22.31
C ASN A 237 6.30 -18.87 -22.60
N ASP A 238 6.35 -19.85 -21.70
CA ASP A 238 7.22 -21.02 -21.72
C ASP A 238 8.72 -20.68 -21.76
N LYS A 239 9.11 -19.46 -21.35
CA LYS A 239 10.51 -19.06 -21.24
C LYS A 239 11.03 -19.26 -19.82
N LEU A 240 12.25 -19.79 -19.74
CA LEU A 240 13.02 -19.90 -18.51
C LEU A 240 14.01 -18.74 -18.43
N HIS A 241 14.09 -18.13 -17.25
CA HIS A 241 15.08 -17.11 -16.95
C HIS A 241 15.76 -17.43 -15.61
N PRO A 242 17.11 -17.41 -15.55
CA PRO A 242 17.84 -17.62 -14.30
C PRO A 242 17.82 -16.36 -13.45
N PHE A 243 17.61 -16.53 -12.14
CA PHE A 243 17.70 -15.45 -11.17
C PHE A 243 18.52 -15.86 -9.93
N ASP A 244 19.19 -14.88 -9.33
CA ASP A 244 19.91 -15.03 -8.06
C ASP A 244 19.02 -14.60 -6.87
N THR A 245 18.02 -13.75 -7.13
CA THR A 245 17.11 -13.22 -6.11
C THR A 245 15.71 -12.99 -6.67
N ILE A 246 14.69 -13.33 -5.90
CA ILE A 246 13.28 -13.01 -6.18
C ILE A 246 12.75 -12.09 -5.09
N ILE A 247 12.26 -10.91 -5.47
CA ILE A 247 11.67 -9.92 -4.58
C ILE A 247 10.18 -9.77 -4.87
N PHE A 248 9.35 -10.22 -3.92
CA PHE A 248 7.91 -10.10 -3.97
C PHE A 248 7.43 -8.71 -3.55
N CYS A 249 6.91 -7.98 -4.54
CA CYS A 249 6.24 -6.68 -4.41
C CYS A 249 4.73 -6.85 -4.59
N THR A 250 4.19 -7.91 -4.00
CA THR A 250 2.82 -8.42 -4.20
C THR A 250 1.80 -7.86 -3.21
N GLY A 251 2.20 -6.86 -2.42
CA GLY A 251 1.31 -6.12 -1.54
C GLY A 251 1.07 -6.81 -0.20
N PHE A 252 -0.07 -6.54 0.41
CA PHE A 252 -0.34 -6.90 1.80
C PHE A 252 -1.74 -7.46 1.99
N LYS A 253 -1.87 -8.39 2.94
CA LYS A 253 -3.12 -8.78 3.58
C LYS A 253 -3.34 -7.91 4.83
N ARG A 254 -4.59 -7.74 5.21
CA ARG A 254 -4.96 -7.04 6.45
C ARG A 254 -5.05 -8.07 7.58
N SER A 255 -4.88 -7.60 8.81
CA SER A 255 -4.90 -8.42 10.03
C SER A 255 -6.10 -8.14 10.93
N THR A 256 -6.94 -7.15 10.60
CA THR A 256 -8.00 -6.66 11.47
C THR A 256 -9.00 -7.74 11.86
N ASN A 257 -9.36 -8.61 10.92
CA ASN A 257 -10.24 -9.75 11.12
C ASN A 257 -9.66 -10.85 12.06
N LEU A 258 -8.35 -10.85 12.32
CA LEU A 258 -7.71 -11.84 13.18
C LEU A 258 -8.01 -11.55 14.66
N TRP A 259 -8.03 -10.28 15.06
CA TRP A 259 -8.17 -9.86 16.46
C TRP A 259 -9.52 -9.19 16.76
N LEU A 260 -10.14 -8.50 15.80
CA LEU A 260 -11.47 -7.91 16.00
C LEU A 260 -12.53 -9.00 15.86
N LYS A 261 -13.27 -9.27 16.94
CA LYS A 261 -14.30 -10.31 16.98
C LYS A 261 -15.70 -9.70 16.97
N GLY A 262 -16.65 -10.44 16.43
CA GLY A 262 -18.06 -10.03 16.39
C GLY A 262 -18.39 -8.92 15.39
N ASP A 263 -17.42 -8.44 14.61
CA ASP A 263 -17.65 -7.48 13.54
C ASP A 263 -17.89 -8.18 12.19
N GLU A 264 -19.09 -8.73 12.03
CA GLU A 264 -19.54 -9.21 10.72
C GLU A 264 -20.17 -8.11 9.88
N TYR A 265 -20.32 -6.89 10.40
CA TYR A 265 -21.06 -5.83 9.73
C TYR A 265 -20.15 -4.83 9.01
N LEU A 266 -19.12 -4.34 9.70
CA LEU A 266 -18.28 -3.27 9.18
C LEU A 266 -17.18 -3.81 8.28
N LEU A 267 -16.48 -4.87 8.66
CA LEU A 267 -15.36 -5.43 7.89
C LEU A 267 -15.70 -6.74 7.17
N ASN A 268 -15.15 -6.91 5.97
CA ASN A 268 -15.19 -8.16 5.23
C ASN A 268 -14.06 -9.11 5.68
N LYS A 269 -14.01 -10.32 5.10
CA LYS A 269 -12.99 -11.33 5.42
C LYS A 269 -11.55 -10.87 5.14
N ASP A 270 -11.36 -9.86 4.29
CA ASP A 270 -10.07 -9.27 3.96
C ASP A 270 -9.76 -8.01 4.80
N GLY A 271 -10.55 -7.72 5.84
CA GLY A 271 -10.37 -6.57 6.72
C GLY A 271 -10.69 -5.21 6.08
N LEU A 272 -11.47 -5.19 4.99
CA LEU A 272 -11.94 -3.97 4.33
C LEU A 272 -13.37 -3.62 4.74
N PRO A 273 -13.72 -2.33 4.81
CA PRO A 273 -15.10 -1.92 5.02
C PRO A 273 -16.06 -2.52 3.97
N LYS A 274 -17.14 -3.18 4.42
CA LYS A 274 -18.24 -3.60 3.55
C LYS A 274 -19.01 -2.40 3.00
N PRO A 275 -19.36 -1.37 3.81
CA PRO A 275 -20.01 -0.18 3.26
C PRO A 275 -19.00 0.64 2.45
N ALA A 276 -19.44 1.13 1.29
CA ALA A 276 -18.65 2.05 0.50
C ALA A 276 -18.58 3.45 1.17
N TYR A 277 -17.56 4.22 0.78
CA TYR A 277 -17.49 5.64 1.11
C TYR A 277 -18.79 6.36 0.67
N PRO A 278 -19.37 7.28 1.49
CA PRO A 278 -18.83 7.85 2.73
C PRO A 278 -19.29 7.14 4.02
N LYS A 279 -19.90 5.95 3.94
CA LYS A 279 -20.48 5.24 5.09
C LYS A 279 -19.56 4.14 5.66
N HIS A 280 -18.34 4.04 5.16
CA HIS A 280 -17.39 2.95 5.43
C HIS A 280 -16.81 2.96 6.86
N TRP A 281 -16.97 4.05 7.61
CA TRP A 281 -16.25 4.28 8.87
C TRP A 281 -17.05 3.92 10.13
N LYS A 282 -18.38 3.70 10.04
CA LYS A 282 -19.26 3.49 11.21
C LYS A 282 -19.80 2.05 11.27
N GLY A 283 -19.48 1.35 12.35
CA GLY A 283 -19.99 0.03 12.69
C GLY A 283 -21.12 0.07 13.72
N LYS A 284 -21.42 -1.10 14.29
CA LYS A 284 -22.37 -1.25 15.40
C LYS A 284 -21.66 -1.06 16.75
N ASN A 285 -22.44 -0.86 17.81
CA ASN A 285 -21.94 -0.91 19.19
C ASN A 285 -20.76 0.04 19.46
N GLY A 286 -20.71 1.21 18.81
CA GLY A 286 -19.61 2.17 18.98
C GLY A 286 -18.29 1.75 18.34
N LEU A 287 -18.30 0.81 17.40
CA LEU A 287 -17.15 0.46 16.56
C LEU A 287 -17.00 1.46 15.40
N TYR A 288 -15.78 1.90 15.18
CA TYR A 288 -15.43 2.78 14.06
C TYR A 288 -14.12 2.34 13.38
N CYS A 289 -13.98 2.67 12.10
CA CYS A 289 -12.76 2.45 11.31
C CYS A 289 -12.25 3.77 10.74
N VAL A 290 -10.95 4.02 10.88
CA VAL A 290 -10.28 5.22 10.37
C VAL A 290 -9.26 4.84 9.31
N GLY A 291 -9.29 5.53 8.16
CA GLY A 291 -8.22 5.42 7.17
C GLY A 291 -8.30 4.18 6.26
N LEU A 292 -9.43 3.46 6.28
CA LEU A 292 -9.69 2.32 5.39
C LEU A 292 -10.47 2.69 4.12
N SER A 293 -10.63 3.98 3.84
CA SER A 293 -11.30 4.50 2.64
C SER A 293 -10.45 4.47 1.37
N ARG A 294 -9.16 4.10 1.46
CA ARG A 294 -8.18 4.23 0.37
C ARG A 294 -7.99 5.65 -0.16
N ARG A 295 -8.35 6.66 0.65
CA ARG A 295 -8.21 8.09 0.32
C ARG A 295 -6.99 8.75 0.98
N GLY A 296 -6.07 7.95 1.52
CA GLY A 296 -4.84 8.44 2.18
C GLY A 296 -5.13 9.22 3.46
N LEU A 297 -4.18 10.05 3.87
CA LEU A 297 -4.27 10.84 5.11
C LEU A 297 -5.46 11.82 5.13
N TYR A 298 -5.84 12.38 3.96
CA TYR A 298 -7.04 13.21 3.84
C TYR A 298 -8.32 12.43 4.20
N GLY A 299 -8.44 11.21 3.67
CA GLY A 299 -9.54 10.31 4.02
C GLY A 299 -9.57 9.99 5.51
N ALA A 300 -8.41 9.64 6.08
CA ALA A 300 -8.30 9.36 7.51
C ALA A 300 -8.71 10.55 8.38
N SER A 301 -8.34 11.77 7.99
CA SER A 301 -8.74 12.99 8.69
C SER A 301 -10.26 13.23 8.63
N ALA A 302 -10.88 13.01 7.46
CA ALA A 302 -12.33 13.13 7.32
C ALA A 302 -13.07 12.07 8.14
N ASP A 303 -12.57 10.83 8.13
CA ASP A 303 -13.11 9.73 8.94
C ASP A 303 -13.03 10.09 10.43
N ALA A 304 -11.88 10.54 10.92
CA ALA A 304 -11.69 10.94 12.32
C ALA A 304 -12.63 12.06 12.76
N GLN A 305 -12.84 13.08 11.91
CA GLN A 305 -13.77 14.18 12.20
C GLN A 305 -15.23 13.70 12.26
N ASN A 306 -15.63 12.82 11.33
CA ASN A 306 -16.98 12.24 11.33
C ASN A 306 -17.22 11.40 12.57
N ILE A 307 -16.24 10.59 12.99
CA ILE A 307 -16.32 9.78 14.21
C ILE A 307 -16.41 10.66 15.45
N ALA A 308 -15.59 11.71 15.55
CA ALA A 308 -15.64 12.62 16.68
C ALA A 308 -17.01 13.32 16.79
N ASN A 309 -17.59 13.75 15.67
CA ASN A 309 -18.92 14.34 15.63
C ASN A 309 -20.01 13.33 16.02
N ASP A 310 -19.90 12.09 15.55
CA ASP A 310 -20.84 11.00 15.89
C ASP A 310 -20.81 10.69 17.38
N ILE A 311 -19.61 10.50 17.95
CA ILE A 311 -19.41 10.27 19.38
C ILE A 311 -20.00 11.42 20.19
N LYS A 312 -19.71 12.68 19.81
CA LYS A 312 -20.28 13.86 20.47
C LYS A 312 -21.82 13.89 20.44
N SER A 313 -22.44 13.36 19.39
CA SER A 313 -23.91 13.36 19.26
C SER A 313 -24.61 12.31 20.14
N ILE A 314 -23.86 11.33 20.66
CA ILE A 314 -24.37 10.21 21.46
C ILE A 314 -23.82 10.20 22.90
N THR A 315 -23.02 11.19 23.27
CA THR A 315 -22.51 11.42 24.63
C THR A 315 -23.07 12.70 25.22
#